data_AF-A0A7C6MU86-F1
#
_entry.id   AF-A0A7C6MU86-F1
#
_cell.length_a   1.000
_cell.length_b   1.000
_cell.length_c   1.000
_cell.angle_alpha   90.00
_cell.angle_beta   90.00
_cell.angle_gamma   90.00
#
_symmetry.space_group_name_H-M   'P 1'
#
loop_
_entity.id
_entity.type
_entity.pdbx_description
1 polymer ?
#
loop_
_entity_poly.entity_id
_entity_poly.type
_entity_poly.pdbx_seq_one_letter_code
_entity_poly.pdbx_strand_id
1 'polypeptide(L)'
;MEEIRQLIEKLKKTELERADALHRLNRVIDEAVKKMINILHAMYDILYSNDITIKSYGGHIVNLTEGIVLYSKGIEEKVILTKDKRLLYYKLVNNRLEEKVISPEHLLKNVGFDGIYNNVKNLLREKIKMSNQQIIDYRNQTSKISKYIGQLEREHK
;
A
#
# COMPACT_ATOMS: atom_id res chain seq x y z
N MET A 1 42.15 -32.69 -18.75
CA MET A 1 42.30 -31.61 -17.73
C MET A 1 41.98 -30.24 -18.29
N GLU A 2 42.31 -29.94 -19.55
CA GLU A 2 42.01 -28.64 -20.19
C GLU A 2 40.50 -28.36 -20.32
N GLU A 3 39.69 -29.35 -20.71
CA GLU A 3 38.23 -29.21 -20.78
C GLU A 3 37.60 -28.86 -19.41
N ILE A 4 38.08 -29.51 -18.34
CA ILE A 4 37.63 -29.22 -16.98
C ILE A 4 38.01 -27.78 -16.59
N ARG A 5 39.20 -27.31 -16.99
CA ARG A 5 39.65 -25.93 -16.76
C ARG A 5 38.75 -24.91 -17.47
N GLN A 6 38.43 -25.15 -18.74
CA GLN A 6 37.53 -24.31 -19.52
C GLN A 6 36.11 -24.27 -18.92
N LEU A 7 35.61 -25.42 -18.44
CA LEU A 7 34.32 -25.49 -17.75
C LEU A 7 34.33 -24.71 -16.42
N ILE A 8 35.41 -24.77 -15.64
CA ILE A 8 35.56 -23.99 -14.41
C ILE A 8 35.60 -22.48 -14.70
N GLU A 9 36.34 -22.05 -15.73
CA GLU A 9 36.39 -20.64 -16.11
C GLU A 9 35.03 -20.14 -16.60
N LYS A 10 34.32 -20.93 -17.41
CA LYS A 10 32.97 -20.62 -17.84
C LYS A 10 32.00 -20.50 -16.67
N LEU A 11 32.05 -21.43 -15.71
CA LEU A 11 31.24 -21.37 -14.49
C LEU A 11 31.51 -20.10 -13.68
N LYS A 12 32.79 -19.75 -13.47
CA LYS A 12 33.17 -18.52 -12.76
C LYS A 12 32.61 -17.27 -13.45
N LYS A 13 32.70 -17.21 -14.78
CA LYS A 13 32.16 -16.09 -15.57
C LYS A 13 30.64 -16.01 -15.43
N THR A 14 29.93 -17.12 -15.56
CA THR A 14 28.46 -17.16 -15.41
C THR A 14 28.02 -16.75 -13.99
N GLU A 15 28.74 -17.17 -12.95
CA GLU A 15 28.45 -16.78 -11.58
C GLU A 15 28.65 -15.28 -11.33
N LEU A 16 29.68 -14.68 -11.94
CA LEU A 16 29.89 -13.23 -11.90
C LEU A 16 28.77 -12.47 -12.61
N GLU A 17 28.38 -12.92 -13.81
CA GLU A 17 27.27 -12.32 -14.56
C GLU A 17 25.94 -12.43 -13.80
N ARG A 18 25.68 -13.58 -13.16
CA ARG A 18 24.50 -13.79 -12.30
C ARG A 18 24.49 -12.82 -11.12
N ALA A 19 25.62 -12.66 -10.44
CA ALA A 19 25.74 -11.75 -9.30
C ALA A 19 25.52 -10.29 -9.70
N ASP A 20 26.08 -9.84 -10.83
CA ASP A 20 25.86 -8.48 -11.35
C ASP A 20 24.39 -8.26 -11.74
N ALA A 21 23.77 -9.22 -12.43
CA ALA A 21 22.36 -9.16 -12.79
C ALA A 21 21.45 -9.06 -11.55
N LEU A 22 21.72 -9.85 -10.50
CA LEU A 22 20.99 -9.79 -9.24
C LEU A 22 21.17 -8.44 -8.54
N HIS A 23 22.39 -7.90 -8.52
CA HIS A 23 22.67 -6.59 -7.94
C HIS A 23 21.90 -5.47 -8.65
N ARG A 24 21.89 -5.48 -9.99
CA ARG A 24 21.11 -4.52 -10.79
C ARG A 24 19.62 -4.63 -10.52
N LEU A 25 19.09 -5.85 -10.45
CA LEU A 25 17.68 -6.08 -10.15
C LEU A 25 17.29 -5.52 -8.78
N ASN A 26 18.07 -5.83 -7.74
CA ASN A 26 17.82 -5.34 -6.39
C ASN A 26 17.81 -3.80 -6.32
N ARG A 27 18.71 -3.15 -7.05
CA ARG A 27 18.74 -1.68 -7.15
C ARG A 27 17.48 -1.11 -7.79
N VAL A 28 17.03 -1.68 -8.91
CA VAL A 28 15.80 -1.25 -9.59
C VAL A 28 14.58 -1.42 -8.68
N ILE A 29 14.50 -2.53 -7.97
CA ILE A 29 13.40 -2.80 -7.03
C ILE A 29 13.39 -1.79 -5.88
N ASP A 30 14.54 -1.51 -5.28
CA ASP A 30 14.65 -0.53 -4.19
C ASP A 30 14.20 0.87 -4.62
N GLU A 31 14.69 1.33 -5.78
CA GLU A 31 14.27 2.62 -6.35
C GLU A 31 12.77 2.64 -6.66
N ALA A 32 12.20 1.54 -7.15
CA ALA A 32 10.78 1.45 -7.45
C ALA A 32 9.91 1.53 -6.18
N VAL A 33 10.28 0.84 -5.10
CA VAL A 33 9.56 0.91 -3.82
C VAL A 33 9.60 2.32 -3.24
N LYS A 34 10.77 2.97 -3.26
CA LYS A 34 10.92 4.37 -2.82
C LYS A 34 10.03 5.32 -3.62
N LYS A 35 9.98 5.16 -4.95
CA LYS A 35 9.10 5.95 -5.82
C LYS A 35 7.62 5.71 -5.50
N MET A 36 7.20 4.45 -5.29
CA MET A 36 5.82 4.14 -4.92
C MET A 36 5.42 4.80 -3.60
N ILE A 37 6.27 4.73 -2.57
CA ILE A 37 6.03 5.41 -1.28
C ILE A 37 5.91 6.92 -1.46
N ASN A 38 6.77 7.53 -2.28
CA ASN A 38 6.70 8.96 -2.58
C ASN A 38 5.37 9.36 -3.25
N ILE A 39 4.92 8.58 -4.24
CA ILE A 39 3.66 8.83 -4.94
C ILE A 39 2.47 8.71 -3.98
N LEU A 40 2.44 7.66 -3.15
CA LEU A 40 1.39 7.47 -2.16
C LEU A 40 1.33 8.62 -1.15
N HIS A 41 2.50 9.05 -0.67
CA HIS A 41 2.61 10.18 0.25
C HIS A 41 2.14 11.50 -0.39
N ALA A 42 2.46 11.74 -1.65
CA ALA A 42 1.95 12.91 -2.38
C ALA A 42 0.41 12.91 -2.52
N MET A 43 -0.21 11.73 -2.46
CA MET A 43 -1.66 11.55 -2.51
C MET A 43 -2.28 11.28 -1.13
N TYR A 44 -1.58 11.62 -0.04
CA TYR A 44 -1.98 11.25 1.32
C TYR A 44 -3.41 11.68 1.64
N ASP A 45 -3.77 12.94 1.39
CA ASP A 45 -5.11 13.47 1.70
C ASP A 45 -6.25 12.76 0.96
N ILE A 46 -5.93 12.05 -0.13
CA ILE A 46 -6.89 11.26 -0.89
C ILE A 46 -6.90 9.82 -0.37
N LEU A 47 -5.75 9.25 -0.06
CA LEU A 47 -5.60 7.82 0.20
C LEU A 47 -5.65 7.42 1.68
N TYR A 48 -5.52 8.39 2.60
CA TYR A 48 -5.51 8.07 4.03
C TYR A 48 -6.85 7.53 4.52
N SER A 49 -6.75 6.74 5.58
CA SER A 49 -7.85 6.20 6.36
C SER A 49 -7.58 6.49 7.84
N ASN A 50 -8.63 6.86 8.57
CA ASN A 50 -8.61 7.12 10.01
C ASN A 50 -9.29 6.00 10.82
N ASP A 51 -9.79 4.97 10.13
CA ASP A 51 -10.53 3.83 10.67
C ASP A 51 -9.71 2.52 10.57
N ILE A 52 -8.41 2.61 10.82
CA ILE A 52 -7.51 1.46 10.70
C ILE A 52 -7.52 0.65 12.00
N THR A 53 -7.82 -0.65 11.91
CA THR A 53 -7.86 -1.55 13.06
C THR A 53 -7.05 -2.83 12.83
N ILE A 54 -6.52 -3.39 13.91
CA ILE A 54 -5.87 -4.70 13.94
C ILE A 54 -6.62 -5.57 14.95
N LYS A 55 -6.76 -6.86 14.66
CA LYS A 55 -7.56 -7.79 15.46
C LYS A 55 -6.80 -9.07 15.71
N SER A 56 -6.90 -9.62 16.93
CA SER A 56 -6.44 -10.97 17.23
C SER A 56 -7.51 -11.99 16.85
N TYR A 57 -7.10 -13.24 16.65
CA TYR A 57 -8.03 -14.35 16.55
C TYR A 57 -8.85 -14.59 17.84
N GLY A 58 -8.37 -14.09 18.98
CA GLY A 58 -9.10 -14.10 20.26
C GLY A 58 -10.16 -13.00 20.39
N GLY A 59 -10.39 -12.19 19.35
CA GLY A 59 -11.42 -11.15 19.32
C GLY A 59 -10.99 -9.80 19.92
N HIS A 60 -9.73 -9.67 20.38
CA HIS A 60 -9.20 -8.38 20.81
C HIS A 60 -8.99 -7.45 19.59
N ILE A 61 -9.53 -6.23 19.64
CA ILE A 61 -9.46 -5.23 18.57
C ILE A 61 -8.71 -4.01 19.08
N VAL A 62 -7.75 -3.53 18.30
CA VAL A 62 -6.98 -2.32 18.60
C VAL A 62 -7.08 -1.35 17.42
N ASN A 63 -7.40 -0.10 17.72
CA ASN A 63 -7.36 0.99 16.73
C ASN A 63 -5.91 1.44 16.54
N LEU A 64 -5.51 1.62 15.29
CA LEU A 64 -4.18 2.08 14.92
C LEU A 64 -4.20 3.56 14.58
N THR A 65 -3.01 4.14 14.38
CA THR A 65 -2.90 5.50 13.83
C THR A 65 -3.53 5.60 12.45
N GLU A 66 -3.95 6.81 12.09
CA GLU A 66 -4.34 7.13 10.73
C GLU A 66 -3.16 7.02 9.76
N GLY A 67 -3.46 6.70 8.50
CA GLY A 67 -2.47 6.64 7.44
C GLY A 67 -2.94 5.88 6.22
N ILE A 68 -1.99 5.54 5.35
CA ILE A 68 -2.22 4.71 4.17
C ILE A 68 -1.79 3.28 4.50
N VAL A 69 -2.71 2.32 4.44
CA VAL A 69 -2.38 0.92 4.64
C VAL A 69 -1.65 0.38 3.41
N LEU A 70 -0.34 0.12 3.54
CA LEU A 70 0.48 -0.43 2.47
C LEU A 70 0.46 -1.96 2.42
N TYR A 71 0.22 -2.59 3.57
CA TYR A 71 0.25 -4.02 3.70
C TYR A 71 -0.65 -4.47 4.85
N SER A 72 -1.25 -5.64 4.68
CA SER A 72 -1.96 -6.36 5.74
C SER A 72 -1.69 -7.85 5.57
N LYS A 73 -1.25 -8.52 6.65
CA LYS A 73 -1.15 -9.98 6.69
C LYS A 73 -2.22 -10.51 7.64
N GLY A 74 -3.32 -10.97 7.05
CA GLY A 74 -4.50 -11.34 7.82
C GLY A 74 -5.04 -10.15 8.63
N ILE A 75 -5.43 -10.42 9.87
CA ILE A 75 -6.02 -9.44 10.78
C ILE A 75 -5.04 -8.90 11.84
N GLU A 76 -3.87 -9.53 12.01
CA GLU A 76 -2.93 -9.29 13.13
C GLU A 76 -1.69 -8.48 12.76
N GLU A 77 -1.43 -8.22 11.46
CA GLU A 77 -0.25 -7.46 11.02
C GLU A 77 -0.60 -6.45 9.95
N LYS A 78 -0.06 -5.23 10.07
CA LYS A 78 -0.22 -4.14 9.09
C LYS A 78 1.05 -3.31 8.94
N VAL A 79 1.24 -2.72 7.76
CA VAL A 79 2.18 -1.61 7.55
C VAL A 79 1.41 -0.38 7.13
N ILE A 80 1.65 0.74 7.81
CA ILE A 80 1.00 2.02 7.58
C ILE A 80 2.04 3.06 7.19
N LEU A 81 1.78 3.80 6.12
CA LEU A 81 2.49 5.03 5.76
C LEU A 81 1.78 6.22 6.38
N THR A 82 2.45 6.93 7.28
CA THR A 82 1.92 8.07 8.01
C THR A 82 2.11 9.39 7.25
N LYS A 83 1.43 10.45 7.70
CA LYS A 83 1.49 11.79 7.10
C LYS A 83 2.90 12.40 7.11
N ASP A 84 3.70 12.07 8.11
CA ASP A 84 5.11 12.47 8.23
C ASP A 84 6.06 11.52 7.46
N LYS A 85 5.51 10.67 6.58
CA LYS A 85 6.24 9.79 5.68
C LYS A 85 7.04 8.68 6.38
N ARG A 86 6.65 8.31 7.59
CA ARG A 86 7.19 7.13 8.29
C ARG A 86 6.41 5.88 7.91
N LEU A 87 7.10 4.74 7.91
CA LEU A 87 6.48 3.42 7.79
C LEU A 87 6.38 2.81 9.18
N LEU A 88 5.16 2.59 9.64
CA LEU A 88 4.89 1.93 10.92
C LEU A 88 4.45 0.51 10.66
N TYR A 89 5.20 -0.44 11.20
CA TYR A 89 4.82 -1.83 11.26
C TYR A 89 4.09 -2.11 12.57
N TYR A 90 2.89 -2.66 12.44
CA TYR A 90 2.05 -3.08 13.54
C TYR A 90 1.91 -4.59 13.52
N LYS A 91 2.08 -5.21 14.68
CA LYS A 91 1.79 -6.63 14.88
C LYS A 91 1.14 -6.85 16.23
N LEU A 92 0.09 -7.65 16.26
CA LEU A 92 -0.53 -8.07 17.51
C LEU A 92 0.07 -9.42 17.94
N VAL A 93 0.72 -9.46 19.10
CA VAL A 93 1.31 -10.67 19.69
C VAL A 93 0.77 -10.83 21.10
N ASN A 94 0.14 -11.96 21.42
CA ASN A 94 -0.44 -12.23 22.75
C ASN A 94 -1.32 -11.06 23.27
N ASN A 95 -2.19 -10.54 22.41
CA ASN A 95 -3.05 -9.37 22.67
C ASN A 95 -2.30 -8.06 23.02
N ARG A 96 -1.00 -7.98 22.73
CA ARG A 96 -0.22 -6.74 22.86
C ARG A 96 0.14 -6.24 21.47
N LEU A 97 -0.06 -4.95 21.27
CA LEU A 97 0.34 -4.27 20.04
C LEU A 97 1.84 -3.99 20.09
N GLU A 98 2.58 -4.56 19.15
CA GLU A 98 3.93 -4.13 18.82
C GLU A 98 3.88 -3.10 17.69
N GLU A 99 4.49 -1.95 17.92
CA GLU A 99 4.69 -0.90 16.92
C GLU A 99 6.19 -0.70 16.71
N LYS A 100 6.61 -0.65 15.44
CA LYS A 100 8.01 -0.38 15.07
C LYS A 100 8.05 0.51 13.83
N VAL A 101 8.90 1.54 13.85
CA VAL A 101 9.25 2.28 12.63
C VAL A 101 10.16 1.37 11.79
N ILE A 102 9.82 1.17 10.52
CA ILE A 102 10.60 0.37 9.57
C ILE A 102 11.09 1.21 8.41
N SER A 103 12.13 0.73 7.74
CA SER A 103 12.63 1.35 6.50
C SER A 103 11.95 0.74 5.26
N PRO A 104 12.00 1.41 4.09
CA PRO A 104 11.53 0.83 2.83
C PRO A 104 12.19 -0.51 2.49
N GLU A 105 13.47 -0.66 2.84
CA GLU A 105 14.23 -1.91 2.64
C GLU A 105 13.68 -3.05 3.52
N HIS A 106 13.28 -2.74 4.77
CA HIS A 106 12.61 -3.70 5.64
C HIS A 106 11.23 -4.09 5.10
N LEU A 107 10.46 -3.12 4.61
CA LEU A 107 9.17 -3.39 3.96
C LEU A 107 9.34 -4.33 2.77
N LEU A 108 10.30 -4.04 1.89
CA LEU A 108 10.62 -4.85 0.73
C LEU A 108 11.02 -6.28 1.12
N LYS A 109 11.88 -6.43 2.14
CA LYS A 109 12.32 -7.74 2.61
C LYS A 109 11.18 -8.59 3.17
N ASN A 110 10.24 -7.97 3.89
CA ASN A 110 9.16 -8.69 4.57
C ASN A 110 7.95 -8.98 3.69
N VAL A 111 7.66 -8.10 2.72
CA VAL A 111 6.45 -8.19 1.87
C VAL A 111 6.78 -8.65 0.45
N GLY A 112 7.96 -8.32 -0.05
CA GLY A 112 8.32 -8.51 -1.46
C GLY A 112 7.73 -7.44 -2.37
N PHE A 113 8.39 -7.23 -3.52
CA PHE A 113 8.00 -6.20 -4.49
C PHE A 113 6.57 -6.40 -5.00
N ASP A 114 6.23 -7.61 -5.44
CA ASP A 114 4.91 -7.92 -5.99
C ASP A 114 3.79 -7.72 -4.97
N GLY A 115 4.05 -8.03 -3.70
CA GLY A 115 3.10 -7.79 -2.61
C GLY A 115 2.82 -6.30 -2.43
N ILE A 116 3.88 -5.47 -2.38
CA ILE A 116 3.75 -4.01 -2.29
C ILE A 116 3.00 -3.48 -3.50
N TYR A 117 3.43 -3.84 -4.71
CA TYR A 117 2.83 -3.36 -5.96
C TYR A 117 1.34 -3.70 -6.06
N ASN A 118 0.97 -4.94 -5.77
CA ASN A 118 -0.43 -5.38 -5.82
C ASN A 118 -1.29 -4.67 -4.78
N ASN A 119 -0.79 -4.45 -3.56
CA ASN A 119 -1.53 -3.71 -2.53
C ASN A 119 -1.75 -2.26 -2.93
N VAL A 120 -0.71 -1.59 -3.43
CA VAL A 120 -0.80 -0.20 -3.93
C VAL A 120 -1.83 -0.11 -5.06
N LYS A 121 -1.78 -1.04 -6.02
CA LYS A 121 -2.72 -1.11 -7.14
C LYS A 121 -4.16 -1.32 -6.67
N ASN A 122 -4.37 -2.20 -5.70
CA ASN A 122 -5.71 -2.48 -5.15
C ASN A 122 -6.26 -1.29 -4.37
N LEU A 123 -5.44 -0.67 -3.51
CA LEU A 123 -5.79 0.55 -2.79
C LEU A 123 -6.27 1.65 -3.74
N LEU A 124 -5.52 1.91 -4.83
CA LEU A 124 -5.90 2.92 -5.82
C LEU A 124 -7.21 2.56 -6.52
N ARG A 125 -7.41 1.29 -6.90
CA ARG A 125 -8.66 0.82 -7.52
C ARG A 125 -9.87 1.02 -6.60
N GLU A 126 -9.74 0.66 -5.33
CA GLU A 126 -10.80 0.81 -4.34
C GLU A 126 -11.15 2.29 -4.14
N LYS A 127 -10.13 3.16 -4.00
CA LYS A 127 -10.40 4.59 -3.83
C LYS A 127 -11.07 5.20 -5.06
N ILE A 128 -10.64 4.86 -6.27
CA ILE A 128 -11.29 5.31 -7.52
C ILE A 128 -12.76 4.86 -7.55
N LYS A 129 -13.03 3.59 -7.21
CA LYS A 129 -14.39 3.05 -7.16
C LYS A 129 -15.26 3.84 -6.16
N MET A 130 -14.76 4.09 -4.95
CA MET A 130 -15.49 4.86 -3.93
C MET A 130 -15.76 6.30 -4.38
N SER A 131 -14.75 6.98 -4.94
CA SER A 131 -14.91 8.35 -5.45
C SER A 131 -15.96 8.42 -6.57
N ASN A 132 -15.97 7.46 -7.49
CA ASN A 132 -16.96 7.41 -8.56
C ASN A 132 -18.39 7.22 -8.01
N GLN A 133 -18.55 6.38 -6.99
CA GLN A 133 -19.84 6.20 -6.34
C GLN A 133 -20.32 7.50 -5.67
N GLN A 134 -19.43 8.19 -4.94
CA GLN A 134 -19.75 9.47 -4.30
C GLN A 134 -20.17 10.53 -5.32
N ILE A 135 -19.51 10.61 -6.48
CA ILE A 135 -19.89 11.53 -7.56
C ILE A 135 -21.31 11.25 -8.05
N ILE A 136 -21.69 9.98 -8.22
CA ILE A 136 -23.04 9.59 -8.62
C ILE A 136 -24.05 9.99 -7.55
N ASP A 137 -23.74 9.73 -6.28
CA ASP A 137 -24.61 10.07 -5.15
C ASP A 137 -24.85 11.58 -5.05
N TYR A 138 -23.80 12.39 -5.20
CA TYR A 138 -23.92 13.84 -5.23
C TYR A 138 -24.77 14.32 -6.40
N ARG A 139 -24.59 13.78 -7.61
CA ARG A 139 -25.44 14.14 -8.76
C ARG A 139 -26.92 13.82 -8.51
N ASN A 140 -27.19 12.68 -7.90
CA ASN A 140 -28.55 12.26 -7.55
C ASN A 140 -29.17 13.19 -6.50
N GLN A 141 -28.41 13.55 -5.46
CA GLN A 141 -28.84 14.51 -4.44
C GLN A 141 -29.14 15.88 -5.04
N THR A 142 -28.24 16.41 -5.88
CA THR A 142 -28.45 17.68 -6.59
C THR A 142 -29.73 17.64 -7.42
N SER A 143 -29.95 16.58 -8.20
CA SER A 143 -31.17 16.43 -9.01
C SER A 143 -32.45 16.45 -8.16
N LYS A 144 -32.44 15.75 -7.00
CA LYS A 144 -33.58 15.75 -6.06
C LYS A 144 -33.83 17.16 -5.51
N ILE A 145 -32.79 17.84 -5.04
CA ILE A 145 -32.89 19.21 -4.51
C ILE A 145 -33.43 20.17 -5.58
N SER A 146 -32.92 20.12 -6.80
CA SER A 146 -33.41 20.97 -7.90
C SER A 146 -34.89 20.74 -8.21
N LYS A 147 -35.38 19.49 -8.11
CA LYS A 147 -36.81 19.19 -8.27
C LYS A 147 -37.65 19.82 -7.16
N TYR A 148 -37.21 19.74 -5.91
CA TYR A 148 -37.91 20.35 -4.78
C TYR A 148 -37.95 21.88 -4.88
N ILE A 149 -36.83 22.51 -5.26
CA ILE A 149 -36.79 23.96 -5.50
C ILE A 149 -37.81 24.35 -6.58
N GLY A 150 -37.82 23.66 -7.72
CA GLY A 150 -38.78 23.96 -8.79
C GLY A 150 -40.24 23.66 -8.41
N GLN A 151 -40.51 22.81 -7.40
CA GLN A 151 -41.86 22.64 -6.85
C GLN A 151 -42.25 23.85 -5.97
N LEU A 152 -41.38 24.24 -5.02
CA LEU A 152 -41.61 25.40 -4.16
C LEU A 152 -41.83 26.69 -4.97
N GLU A 153 -41.04 26.90 -6.03
CA GLU A 153 -41.20 28.05 -6.93
C GLU A 153 -42.53 28.07 -7.69
N ARG A 154 -43.13 26.90 -7.94
CA ARG A 154 -44.44 26.78 -8.59
C ARG A 154 -45.60 26.92 -7.62
N GLU A 155 -45.43 26.51 -6.36
CA GLU A 155 -46.43 26.63 -5.30
C GLU A 155 -46.51 28.06 -4.70
N HIS A 156 -45.51 28.90 -4.96
CA HIS A 156 -45.46 30.30 -4.54
C HIS A 156 -45.66 31.31 -5.70
N LYS A 157 -46.19 30.85 -6.83
CA LYS A 157 -46.72 31.67 -7.92
C LYS A 157 -48.24 31.57 -7.97
#